data_AF-A0A845PWN9-F1
#
_entry.id   AF-A0A845PWN9-F1
#
_cell.length_a   1.000
_cell.length_b   1.000
_cell.length_c   1.000
_cell.angle_alpha   90.00
_cell.angle_beta   90.00
_cell.angle_gamma   90.00
#
_symmetry.space_group_name_H-M   'P 1'
#
loop_
_entity.id
_entity.type
_entity.pdbx_description
1 polymer ?
#
loop_
_entity_poly.entity_id
_entity_poly.type
_entity_poly.pdbx_seq_one_letter_code
_entity_poly.pdbx_strand_id
1 'polypeptide(L)'
;IWNALMYLIKTGCQWRMLPKNFPKWQLVYYYYIRWVEAGYFDLILEKLRMRVRVKMGQKAEASLGIMDSQSVRWGNNRGLHGVDGNKQIQGIKRHVVVDKNGFLIAVMVCVANIH
;
A
#
# COMPACT_ATOMS: atom_id res chain seq x y z
N ILE A 1 -1.49 1.42 18.93
CA ILE A 1 -1.53 0.68 17.64
C ILE A 1 -0.98 1.52 16.49
N TRP A 2 -1.61 2.66 16.16
CA TRP A 2 -1.19 3.52 15.04
C TRP A 2 0.30 3.90 15.04
N ASN A 3 0.83 4.36 16.18
CA ASN A 3 2.26 4.72 16.29
C ASN A 3 3.20 3.53 16.01
N ALA A 4 2.80 2.31 16.36
CA ALA A 4 3.57 1.11 16.06
C ALA A 4 3.56 0.80 14.56
N LEU A 5 2.43 0.99 13.87
CA LEU A 5 2.35 0.87 12.41
C LEU A 5 3.22 1.92 11.70
N MET A 6 3.17 3.18 12.17
CA MET A 6 4.03 4.23 11.64
C MET A 6 5.51 3.94 11.85
N TYR A 7 5.88 3.38 13.00
CA TYR A 7 7.24 2.92 13.25
C TYR A 7 7.66 1.81 12.29
N LEU A 8 6.81 0.79 12.09
CA LEU A 8 7.05 -0.30 11.12
C LEU A 8 7.24 0.24 9.70
N ILE A 9 6.36 1.14 9.25
CA ILE A 9 6.44 1.75 7.91
C ILE A 9 7.73 2.57 7.75
N LYS A 10 8.10 3.35 8.77
CA LYS A 10 9.28 4.23 8.70
C LYS A 10 10.59 3.46 8.76
N THR A 11 10.66 2.40 9.57
CA THR A 11 11.92 1.66 9.82
C THR A 11 12.07 0.41 8.97
N GLY A 12 10.98 -0.16 8.46
CA GLY A 12 10.98 -1.45 7.77
C GLY A 12 11.32 -2.63 8.68
N CYS A 13 11.28 -2.47 10.01
CA CYS A 13 11.63 -3.57 10.90
C CYS A 13 10.64 -4.74 10.77
N GLN A 14 11.12 -5.96 11.04
CA GLN A 14 10.26 -7.14 11.06
C GLN A 14 9.21 -7.01 12.18
N TRP A 15 8.00 -7.53 11.98
CA TRP A 15 6.91 -7.49 12.98
C TRP A 15 7.35 -7.95 14.37
N ARG A 16 8.11 -9.04 14.45
CA ARG A 16 8.62 -9.61 15.72
C ARG A 16 9.70 -8.77 16.40
N MET A 17 10.30 -7.83 15.68
CA MET A 17 11.33 -6.90 16.14
C MET A 17 10.74 -5.56 16.59
N LEU A 18 9.42 -5.45 16.70
CA LEU A 18 8.78 -4.24 17.22
C LEU A 18 9.30 -3.94 18.64
N PRO A 19 9.73 -2.70 18.93
CA PRO A 19 10.23 -2.31 20.24
C PRO A 19 9.25 -2.62 21.38
N LYS A 20 9.80 -3.00 22.54
CA LYS A 20 9.02 -3.44 23.72
C LYS A 20 8.13 -2.35 24.34
N ASN A 21 8.37 -1.07 24.02
CA ASN A 21 7.53 0.05 24.44
C ASN A 21 6.24 0.20 23.61
N PHE A 22 6.10 -0.55 22.51
CA PHE A 22 4.84 -0.68 21.78
C PHE A 22 4.02 -1.88 22.27
N PRO A 23 2.71 -1.94 21.95
CA PRO A 23 1.92 -3.15 22.16
C PRO A 23 2.56 -4.36 21.48
N LYS A 24 2.31 -5.56 22.01
CA LYS A 24 2.79 -6.83 21.42
C LYS A 24 2.46 -6.89 19.93
N TRP A 25 3.42 -7.34 19.11
CA TRP A 25 3.30 -7.30 17.65
C TRP A 25 2.05 -8.03 17.14
N GLN A 26 1.59 -9.09 17.81
CA GLN A 26 0.37 -9.82 17.46
C GLN A 26 -0.86 -8.92 17.49
N LEU A 27 -0.96 -8.06 18.51
CA LEU A 27 -2.08 -7.13 18.65
C LEU A 27 -2.02 -6.03 17.59
N VAL A 28 -0.82 -5.52 17.30
CA VAL A 28 -0.62 -4.54 16.21
C VAL A 28 -1.00 -5.13 14.87
N TYR A 29 -0.58 -6.37 14.58
CA TYR A 29 -0.92 -7.09 13.37
C TYR A 29 -2.43 -7.39 13.27
N TYR A 30 -3.06 -7.80 14.38
CA TYR A 30 -4.51 -8.02 14.45
C TYR A 30 -5.30 -6.78 14.02
N TYR A 31 -4.99 -5.61 14.59
CA TYR A 31 -5.67 -4.38 14.21
C TYR A 31 -5.32 -3.94 12.79
N TYR A 32 -4.07 -4.13 12.35
CA TYR A 32 -3.68 -3.86 10.96
C TYR A 32 -4.56 -4.62 9.97
N ILE A 33 -4.67 -5.94 10.11
CA ILE A 33 -5.52 -6.77 9.24
C ILE A 33 -6.98 -6.33 9.33
N ARG A 34 -7.50 -6.09 10.54
CA ARG A 34 -8.87 -5.64 10.73
C ARG A 34 -9.17 -4.31 10.02
N TRP A 35 -8.22 -3.39 10.00
CA TRP A 35 -8.34 -2.10 9.32
C TRP A 35 -8.13 -2.18 7.81
N VAL A 36 -7.27 -3.07 7.33
CA VAL A 36 -7.14 -3.39 5.90
C VAL A 36 -8.47 -3.95 5.38
N GLU A 37 -9.02 -4.96 6.05
CA GLU A 37 -10.30 -5.57 5.66
C GLU A 37 -11.48 -4.58 5.75
N ALA A 38 -11.42 -3.62 6.66
CA ALA A 38 -12.42 -2.56 6.78
C ALA A 38 -12.25 -1.40 5.77
N GLY A 39 -11.20 -1.42 4.94
CA GLY A 39 -10.93 -0.35 3.96
C GLY A 39 -10.51 1.00 4.56
N TYR A 40 -10.07 1.02 5.82
CA TYR A 40 -9.78 2.29 6.51
C TYR A 40 -8.58 3.04 5.91
N PHE A 41 -7.60 2.34 5.37
CA PHE A 41 -6.44 2.99 4.75
C PHE A 41 -6.85 3.72 3.46
N ASP A 42 -7.70 3.11 2.64
CA ASP A 42 -8.22 3.75 1.43
C ASP A 42 -9.05 4.99 1.77
N LEU A 43 -9.91 4.89 2.79
CA LEU A 43 -10.70 6.02 3.28
C LEU A 43 -9.81 7.17 3.79
N ILE A 44 -8.81 6.87 4.63
CA ILE A 44 -7.90 7.89 5.15
C ILE A 44 -7.13 8.56 4.02
N LEU A 45 -6.60 7.77 3.08
CA LEU A 45 -5.84 8.28 1.94
C LEU A 45 -6.71 9.19 1.06
N GLU A 46 -7.95 8.79 0.79
CA GLU A 46 -8.92 9.60 0.05
C GLU A 46 -9.17 10.95 0.75
N LYS A 47 -9.49 10.94 2.04
CA LYS A 47 -9.75 12.18 2.80
C LYS A 47 -8.52 13.08 2.88
N LEU A 48 -7.33 12.51 3.06
CA LEU A 48 -6.08 13.29 3.07
C LEU A 48 -5.79 13.90 1.70
N ARG A 49 -5.89 13.12 0.63
CA ARG A 49 -5.71 13.58 -0.75
C ARG A 49 -6.64 14.76 -1.05
N MET A 50 -7.94 14.62 -0.76
CA MET A 50 -8.92 15.69 -0.99
C MET A 50 -8.58 16.96 -0.21
N ARG A 51 -8.21 16.85 1.08
CA ARG A 51 -7.82 18.00 1.91
C ARG A 51 -6.60 18.72 1.36
N VAL A 52 -5.56 17.99 0.95
CA VAL A 52 -4.34 18.58 0.38
C VAL A 52 -4.66 19.28 -0.94
N ARG A 53 -5.45 18.66 -1.82
CA ARG A 53 -5.84 19.25 -3.11
C ARG A 53 -6.62 20.55 -2.95
N VAL A 54 -7.60 20.60 -2.03
CA VAL A 54 -8.34 21.82 -1.74
C VAL A 54 -7.42 22.93 -1.21
N LYS A 55 -6.48 22.60 -0.32
CA LYS A 55 -5.48 23.56 0.16
C LYS A 55 -4.56 24.10 -0.94
N MET A 56 -4.36 23.34 -2.02
CA MET A 56 -3.61 23.76 -3.21
C MET A 56 -4.48 24.54 -4.23
N GLY A 57 -5.72 24.89 -3.90
CA GLY A 57 -6.65 25.57 -4.83
C GLY A 57 -7.18 24.66 -5.94
N GLN A 58 -7.12 23.34 -5.77
CA GLN A 58 -7.57 22.35 -6.74
C GLN A 58 -8.94 21.76 -6.33
N LYS A 59 -9.66 21.17 -7.29
CA LYS A 59 -10.85 20.34 -6.99
C LYS A 59 -10.47 19.19 -6.06
N ALA A 60 -11.33 18.90 -5.09
CA ALA A 60 -11.12 17.83 -4.10
C ALA A 60 -10.87 16.48 -4.78
N GLU A 61 -11.71 16.13 -5.73
CA GLU A 61 -11.54 14.93 -6.56
C GLU A 61 -10.56 15.19 -7.72
N ALA A 62 -9.79 14.16 -8.06
CA ALA A 62 -8.90 14.19 -9.21
C ALA A 62 -9.69 13.86 -10.48
N SER A 63 -9.49 14.66 -11.53
CA SER A 63 -10.12 14.44 -12.84
C SER A 63 -9.28 13.58 -13.79
N LEU A 64 -8.03 13.28 -13.42
CA LEU A 64 -7.08 12.51 -14.20
C LEU A 64 -6.33 11.55 -13.27
N GLY A 65 -6.20 10.30 -13.71
CA GLY A 65 -5.32 9.30 -13.10
C GLY A 65 -4.24 8.86 -14.08
N ILE A 66 -2.99 8.80 -13.62
CA ILE A 66 -1.85 8.23 -14.32
C ILE A 66 -1.59 6.87 -13.69
N MET A 67 -1.60 5.81 -14.50
CA MET A 67 -1.40 4.44 -14.04
C MET A 67 -0.08 3.89 -14.57
N ASP A 68 0.66 3.22 -13.70
CA ASP A 68 1.79 2.38 -14.09
C ASP A 68 1.74 1.05 -13.32
N SER A 69 2.41 0.04 -13.86
CA SER A 69 2.52 -1.26 -13.23
C SER A 69 3.96 -1.77 -13.14
N GLN A 70 4.30 -2.33 -11.99
CA GLN A 70 5.63 -2.88 -11.74
C GLN A 70 5.55 -4.31 -11.24
N SER A 71 6.26 -5.20 -11.93
CA SER A 71 6.48 -6.58 -11.49
C SER A 71 7.64 -6.61 -10.50
N VAL A 72 7.44 -7.23 -9.34
CA VAL A 72 8.43 -7.32 -8.27
C VAL A 72 8.57 -8.76 -7.80
N ARG A 73 9.79 -9.15 -7.44
CA ARG A 73 10.03 -10.48 -6.85
C ARG A 73 9.25 -10.60 -5.55
N TRP A 74 8.61 -11.75 -5.35
CA TRP A 74 7.82 -12.02 -4.16
C TRP A 74 8.54 -13.00 -3.24
N GLY A 75 8.70 -12.64 -1.97
CA GLY A 75 9.47 -13.43 -0.99
C GLY A 75 8.67 -14.49 -0.22
N ASN A 76 7.34 -14.54 -0.39
CA ASN A 76 6.49 -15.51 0.30
C ASN A 76 6.01 -16.59 -0.69
N ASN A 77 6.69 -17.74 -0.67
CA ASN A 77 6.40 -18.88 -1.56
C ASN A 77 4.99 -19.48 -1.38
N ARG A 78 4.30 -19.17 -0.27
CA ARG A 78 2.92 -19.63 -0.03
C ARG A 78 1.86 -18.68 -0.58
N GLY A 79 2.25 -17.48 -1.01
CA GLY A 79 1.34 -16.52 -1.61
C GLY A 79 1.13 -16.77 -3.11
N LEU A 80 0.01 -16.30 -3.64
CA LEU A 80 -0.23 -16.26 -5.08
C LEU A 80 0.86 -15.41 -5.74
N HIS A 81 1.57 -16.01 -6.70
CA HIS A 81 2.59 -15.36 -7.51
C HIS A 81 2.60 -15.97 -8.91
N GLY A 82 3.13 -15.23 -9.88
CA GLY A 82 3.26 -15.66 -11.28
C GLY A 82 4.63 -15.28 -11.83
N VAL A 83 4.86 -15.53 -13.11
CA VAL A 83 6.09 -15.11 -13.80
C VAL A 83 5.73 -14.09 -14.87
N ASP A 84 6.27 -12.88 -14.75
CA ASP A 84 6.31 -11.91 -15.85
C ASP A 84 7.40 -12.36 -16.82
N GLY A 85 7.01 -12.98 -17.94
CA GLY A 85 7.93 -13.53 -18.92
C GLY A 85 8.81 -12.49 -19.61
N ASN A 86 8.29 -11.27 -19.79
CA ASN A 86 9.04 -10.18 -20.42
C ASN A 86 10.14 -9.66 -19.48
N LYS A 87 9.82 -9.49 -18.19
CA LYS A 87 10.77 -9.01 -17.18
C LYS A 87 11.58 -10.14 -16.54
N GLN A 88 11.24 -11.39 -16.81
CA GLN A 88 11.77 -12.59 -16.14
C GLN A 88 11.70 -12.50 -14.61
N ILE A 89 10.59 -11.97 -14.10
CA ILE A 89 10.35 -11.79 -12.66
C ILE A 89 9.30 -12.78 -12.19
N GLN A 90 9.69 -13.69 -11.30
CA GLN A 90 8.76 -14.48 -10.51
C GLN A 90 8.27 -13.68 -9.30
N GLY A 91 7.00 -13.32 -9.28
CA GLY A 91 6.40 -12.61 -8.15
C GLY A 91 5.01 -12.06 -8.41
N ILE A 92 4.81 -10.82 -7.97
CA ILE A 92 3.53 -10.09 -8.07
C ILE A 92 3.72 -8.85 -8.94
N LYS A 93 2.62 -8.31 -9.44
CA LYS A 93 2.59 -7.02 -10.14
C LYS A 93 1.74 -6.04 -9.34
N ARG A 94 2.31 -4.88 -9.05
CA ARG A 94 1.65 -3.77 -8.38
C ARG A 94 1.24 -2.74 -9.43
N HIS A 95 -0.05 -2.47 -9.52
CA HIS A 95 -0.64 -1.39 -10.31
C HIS A 95 -0.88 -0.22 -9.36
N VAL A 96 -0.36 0.95 -9.73
CA VAL A 96 -0.49 2.16 -8.94
C VAL A 96 -1.09 3.24 -9.82
N VAL A 97 -2.16 3.86 -9.33
CA VAL A 97 -2.78 5.02 -9.95
C VAL A 97 -2.53 6.23 -9.08
N VAL A 98 -2.01 7.30 -9.68
CA VAL A 98 -1.78 8.59 -9.03
C VAL A 98 -2.47 9.72 -9.79
N ASP A 99 -2.77 10.82 -9.10
CA ASP A 99 -3.20 12.05 -9.77
C ASP A 99 -2.02 12.80 -10.40
N LYS A 100 -2.30 13.93 -11.06
CA LYS A 100 -1.27 14.80 -11.67
C LYS A 100 -0.21 15.35 -10.70
N ASN A 101 -0.46 15.35 -9.39
CA ASN A 101 0.49 15.78 -8.37
C ASN A 101 1.27 14.59 -7.79
N GLY A 102 0.99 13.37 -8.23
CA GLY A 102 1.56 12.14 -7.68
C GLY A 102 0.82 11.61 -6.44
N PHE A 103 -0.36 12.13 -6.09
CA PHE A 103 -1.13 11.60 -4.95
C PHE A 103 -1.82 10.29 -5.33
N LEU A 104 -1.64 9.26 -4.50
CA LEU A 104 -2.24 7.94 -4.71
C LEU A 104 -3.77 8.03 -4.80
N ILE A 105 -4.32 7.44 -5.87
CA ILE A 105 -5.76 7.25 -6.11
C ILE A 105 -6.15 5.83 -5.75
N ALA A 106 -5.43 4.84 -6.28
CA ALA A 106 -5.70 3.42 -6.09
C ALA A 106 -4.41 2.59 -6.19
N VAL A 107 -4.38 1.46 -5.49
CA VAL A 107 -3.33 0.45 -5.59
C VAL A 107 -3.98 -0.91 -5.74
N MET A 108 -3.54 -1.69 -6.71
CA MET A 108 -3.98 -3.07 -6.91
C MET A 108 -2.77 -3.98 -7.05
N VAL A 109 -2.83 -5.16 -6.44
CA VAL A 109 -1.78 -6.17 -6.57
C VAL A 109 -2.38 -7.42 -7.20
N CYS A 110 -1.73 -7.91 -8.25
CA CYS A 110 -2.10 -9.11 -8.97
C CYS A 110 -0.88 -10.04 -9.11
N VAL A 111 -1.08 -11.26 -9.62
CA VAL A 111 0.03 -12.15 -9.96
C VAL A 111 0.79 -11.61 -11.19
N ALA A 112 2.10 -11.82 -11.26
CA ALA A 112 2.95 -11.11 -12.23
C ALA A 112 2.63 -11.36 -13.72
N ASN A 113 1.92 -12.44 -14.05
CA ASN A 113 1.51 -12.82 -15.39
C ASN A 113 0.15 -12.24 -15.83
N ILE A 114 -0.50 -11.40 -15.02
CA ILE A 114 -1.71 -10.66 -15.43
C ILE A 114 -1.27 -9.39 -16.17
N HIS A 115 -1.86 -9.15 -17.35
CA HIS A 115 -1.55 -8.03 -18.23
C HIS A 115 -2.73 -7.08 -18.35
#